data_AF-A0A1C3JAP6-F1
#
_entry.id   AF-A0A1C3JAP6-F1
#
_cell.length_a   1.000
_cell.length_b   1.000
_cell.length_c   1.000
_cell.angle_alpha   90.00
_cell.angle_beta   90.00
_cell.angle_gamma   90.00
#
_symmetry.space_group_name_H-M   'P 1'
#
loop_
_entity.id
_entity.type
_entity.pdbx_description
1 polymer ?
#
loop_
_entity_poly.entity_id
_entity_poly.type
_entity_poly.pdbx_seq_one_letter_code
_entity_poly.pdbx_strand_id
1 'polypeptide(L)'
;MREDSFTQKRKYYRLKYPQKARPVMRIKDELFHVSEVSEKGVRLMMRNIIPVYRGFSMAGTLRLHDNNSIDVSGAVLRQEGDEVIVQLSQGPSFKDMVSEQRHIRQRYPVFFASLRVA
;
A
#
# COMPACT_ATOMS: atom_id res chain seq x y z
N MET A 1 31.47 0.79 -23.60
CA MET A 1 30.73 0.53 -22.35
C MET A 1 29.55 1.49 -22.34
N ARG A 2 28.30 1.03 -22.40
CA ARG A 2 27.13 1.90 -22.22
C ARG A 2 26.80 1.88 -20.73
N GLU A 3 26.88 3.04 -20.08
CA GLU A 3 26.31 3.24 -18.76
C GLU A 3 24.79 3.11 -18.89
N ASP A 4 24.24 1.96 -18.51
CA ASP A 4 22.80 1.85 -18.26
C ASP A 4 22.49 2.74 -17.05
N SER A 5 22.05 3.98 -17.33
CA SER A 5 21.58 4.88 -16.30
C SER A 5 20.36 4.23 -15.63
N PHE A 6 20.49 3.92 -14.34
CA PHE A 6 19.39 3.39 -13.55
C PHE A 6 18.30 4.45 -13.45
N THR A 7 17.38 4.46 -14.43
CA THR A 7 16.23 5.36 -14.42
C THR A 7 15.30 4.90 -13.31
N GLN A 8 15.26 5.65 -12.22
CA GLN A 8 14.29 5.43 -11.15
C GLN A 8 12.88 5.73 -11.68
N LYS A 9 12.18 4.68 -12.14
CA LYS A 9 10.82 4.80 -12.70
C LYS A 9 9.76 5.12 -11.65
N ARG A 10 10.04 4.88 -10.36
CA ARG A 10 9.07 5.07 -9.27
C ARG A 10 9.37 6.35 -8.50
N LYS A 11 8.40 7.28 -8.51
CA LYS A 11 8.46 8.53 -7.74
C LYS A 11 8.23 8.34 -6.23
N TYR A 12 7.51 7.28 -5.84
CA TYR A 12 7.08 7.05 -4.46
C TYR A 12 7.57 5.69 -3.96
N TYR A 13 8.13 5.68 -2.75
CA TYR A 13 8.51 4.45 -2.06
C TYR A 13 7.27 3.65 -1.69
N ARG A 14 7.37 2.32 -1.82
CA ARG A 14 6.30 1.38 -1.51
C ARG A 14 6.74 0.51 -0.34
N LEU A 15 6.04 0.63 0.78
CA LEU A 15 6.27 -0.22 1.93
C LEU A 15 5.39 -1.46 1.79
N LYS A 16 6.02 -2.62 1.70
CA LYS A 16 5.35 -3.92 1.83
C LYS A 16 5.24 -4.28 3.31
N TYR A 17 4.19 -5.01 3.65
CA TYR A 17 3.90 -5.39 5.03
C TYR A 17 4.03 -6.90 5.26
N PRO A 18 4.62 -7.33 6.39
CA PRO A 18 4.49 -8.70 6.83
C PRO A 18 3.04 -8.97 7.21
N GLN A 19 2.58 -10.22 7.07
CA GLN A 19 1.18 -10.59 7.29
C GLN A 19 0.61 -10.11 8.64
N LYS A 20 1.42 -10.16 9.70
CA LYS A 20 1.04 -9.77 11.08
C LYS A 20 0.93 -8.27 11.32
N ALA A 21 1.38 -7.44 10.37
CA ALA A 21 1.42 -5.97 10.51
C ALA A 21 0.69 -5.25 9.37
N ARG A 22 -0.12 -5.98 8.59
CA ARG A 22 -0.85 -5.39 7.47
C ARG A 22 -1.84 -4.34 7.99
N PRO A 23 -1.79 -3.10 7.47
CA PRO A 23 -2.84 -2.12 7.68
C PRO A 23 -4.19 -2.68 7.22
N VAL A 24 -5.26 -2.03 7.66
CA VAL A 24 -6.62 -2.35 7.22
C VAL A 24 -7.24 -1.13 6.60
N MET A 25 -7.76 -1.27 5.38
CA MET A 25 -8.60 -0.27 4.75
C MET A 25 -10.06 -0.66 4.94
N ARG A 26 -10.85 0.25 5.51
CA ARG A 26 -12.30 0.13 5.60
C ARG A 26 -12.94 0.84 4.41
N ILE A 27 -13.76 0.13 3.65
CA ILE A 27 -14.52 0.66 2.51
C ILE A 27 -15.97 0.33 2.76
N LYS A 28 -16.81 1.37 2.95
CA LYS A 28 -18.17 1.20 3.48
C LYS A 28 -18.12 0.38 4.79
N ASP A 29 -18.73 -0.79 4.81
CA ASP A 29 -18.83 -1.68 5.97
C ASP A 29 -17.85 -2.87 5.90
N GLU A 30 -17.02 -2.93 4.86
CA GLU A 30 -16.09 -4.02 4.61
C GLU A 30 -14.65 -3.65 5.00
N LEU A 31 -13.90 -4.64 5.48
CA LEU A 31 -12.52 -4.50 5.90
C LEU A 31 -11.59 -5.30 4.99
N PHE A 32 -10.60 -4.60 4.42
CA PHE A 32 -9.61 -5.20 3.53
C PHE A 32 -8.22 -4.99 4.09
N HIS A 33 -7.47 -6.08 4.23
CA HIS A 33 -6.06 -5.98 4.58
C HIS A 33 -5.25 -5.40 3.41
N VAL A 34 -4.24 -4.61 3.75
CA VAL A 34 -3.37 -3.93 2.79
C VAL A 34 -1.98 -4.55 2.82
N SER A 35 -1.50 -5.05 1.68
CA SER A 35 -0.19 -5.72 1.58
C SER A 35 0.95 -4.75 1.23
N GLU A 36 0.63 -3.63 0.59
CA GLU A 36 1.57 -2.58 0.19
C GLU A 36 0.93 -1.19 0.26
N VAL A 37 1.65 -0.20 0.79
CA VAL A 37 1.23 1.21 0.87
C VAL A 37 2.33 2.14 0.36
N SER A 38 1.92 3.21 -0.32
CA SER A 38 2.71 4.38 -0.67
C SER A 38 1.84 5.63 -0.60
N GLU A 39 2.44 6.83 -0.71
CA GLU A 39 1.71 8.10 -0.74
C GLU A 39 0.68 8.19 -1.88
N LYS A 40 0.89 7.44 -2.98
CA LYS A 40 0.05 7.48 -4.18
C LYS A 40 -0.54 6.14 -4.59
N GLY A 41 -0.49 5.14 -3.73
CA GLY A 41 -1.04 3.83 -4.07
C GLY A 41 -1.15 2.88 -2.89
N VAL A 42 -2.18 2.03 -2.93
CA VAL A 42 -2.38 0.93 -1.99
C VAL A 42 -2.65 -0.37 -2.76
N ARG A 43 -2.26 -1.49 -2.17
CA ARG A 43 -2.53 -2.84 -2.66
C ARG A 43 -3.40 -3.56 -1.64
N LEU A 44 -4.67 -3.72 -1.99
CA LEU A 44 -5.69 -4.33 -1.15
C LEU A 44 -5.76 -5.82 -1.45
N MET A 45 -5.87 -6.65 -0.42
CA MET A 45 -6.23 -8.05 -0.59
C MET A 45 -7.75 -8.15 -0.64
N MET A 46 -8.27 -8.49 -1.80
CA MET A 46 -9.70 -8.61 -2.10
C MET A 46 -9.94 -9.96 -2.77
N ARG A 47 -10.23 -10.99 -1.96
CA ARG A 47 -10.61 -12.31 -2.45
C ARG A 47 -12.08 -12.30 -2.86
N ASN A 48 -12.37 -12.51 -4.14
CA ASN A 48 -13.71 -12.80 -4.67
C ASN A 48 -14.82 -11.76 -4.46
N ILE A 49 -14.49 -10.53 -4.07
CA ILE A 49 -15.50 -9.49 -3.82
C ILE A 49 -15.54 -8.57 -5.06
N ILE A 50 -16.35 -8.99 -6.04
CA ILE A 50 -16.79 -8.21 -7.21
C ILE A 50 -15.68 -7.93 -8.24
N PRO A 51 -15.92 -8.10 -9.55
CA PRO A 51 -14.98 -7.65 -10.58
C PRO A 51 -14.79 -6.13 -10.46
N VAL A 52 -13.64 -5.69 -9.97
CA VAL A 52 -13.33 -4.27 -9.87
C VAL A 52 -12.64 -3.85 -11.16
N TYR A 53 -13.35 -3.11 -12.00
CA TYR A 53 -12.82 -2.65 -13.27
C TYR A 53 -11.87 -1.46 -13.08
N ARG A 54 -10.88 -1.35 -13.98
CA ARG A 54 -9.96 -0.22 -14.01
C ARG A 54 -10.72 1.09 -14.10
N GLY A 55 -10.32 2.08 -13.30
CA GLY A 55 -10.96 3.38 -13.19
C GLY A 55 -12.11 3.43 -12.18
N PHE A 56 -12.54 2.31 -11.60
CA PHE A 56 -13.55 2.32 -10.55
C PHE A 56 -13.07 3.12 -9.33
N SER A 57 -13.84 4.13 -8.95
CA SER A 57 -13.52 5.00 -7.82
C SER A 57 -13.64 4.26 -6.50
N MET A 58 -12.66 4.43 -5.64
CA MET A 58 -12.60 3.86 -4.30
C MET A 58 -12.33 4.96 -3.28
N ALA A 59 -13.06 4.92 -2.18
CA ALA A 59 -12.87 5.79 -1.03
C ALA A 59 -13.08 5.01 0.25
N GLY A 60 -12.33 5.36 1.29
CA GLY A 60 -12.40 4.68 2.58
C GLY A 60 -11.43 5.26 3.58
N THR A 61 -11.27 4.56 4.70
CA THR A 61 -10.33 4.96 5.76
C THR A 61 -9.25 3.88 5.90
N LEU A 62 -7.99 4.27 5.75
CA LEU A 62 -6.82 3.42 5.99
C LEU A 62 -6.39 3.54 7.44
N ARG A 63 -6.40 2.42 8.17
CA ARG A 63 -5.89 2.31 9.54
C ARG A 63 -4.49 1.73 9.51
N LEU A 64 -3.54 2.61 9.82
CA LEU A 64 -2.11 2.36 9.95
C LEU A 64 -1.76 1.88 11.37
N HIS A 65 -0.47 1.67 11.68
CA HIS A 65 -0.05 1.37 13.05
C HIS A 65 -0.39 2.52 14.01
N ASP A 66 -0.41 2.22 15.32
CA ASP A 66 -0.73 3.17 16.39
C ASP A 66 -2.09 3.86 16.24
N ASN A 67 -3.08 3.16 15.64
CA ASN A 67 -4.43 3.65 15.37
C ASN A 67 -4.49 4.91 14.48
N ASN A 68 -3.42 5.26 13.77
CA ASN A 68 -3.44 6.38 12.84
C ASN A 68 -4.41 6.08 11.68
N SER A 69 -5.45 6.89 11.55
CA SER A 69 -6.52 6.68 10.57
C SER A 69 -6.50 7.82 9.55
N ILE A 70 -6.45 7.46 8.27
CA ILE A 70 -6.30 8.40 7.16
C ILE A 70 -7.41 8.16 6.17
N ASP A 71 -8.13 9.21 5.78
CA ASP A 71 -9.07 9.12 4.68
C ASP A 71 -8.33 9.05 3.35
N VAL A 72 -8.68 8.05 2.55
CA VAL A 72 -8.05 7.76 1.27
C VAL A 72 -9.08 7.73 0.16
N SER A 73 -8.71 8.24 -1.00
CA SER A 73 -9.52 8.20 -2.22
C SER A 73 -8.65 7.96 -3.44
N GLY A 74 -9.22 7.31 -4.44
CA GLY A 74 -8.50 6.97 -5.66
C GLY A 74 -9.33 6.16 -6.64
N ALA A 75 -8.65 5.57 -7.61
CA ALA A 75 -9.27 4.70 -8.60
C ALA A 75 -8.48 3.41 -8.78
N VAL A 76 -9.18 2.33 -9.09
CA VAL A 76 -8.54 1.04 -9.38
C VAL A 76 -7.65 1.16 -10.60
N LEU A 77 -6.37 0.88 -10.41
CA LEU A 77 -5.41 0.85 -11.50
C LEU A 77 -5.50 -0.49 -12.24
N ARG A 78 -5.55 -1.60 -11.50
CA ARG A 78 -5.69 -2.98 -12.01
C ARG A 78 -5.90 -3.98 -10.87
N GLN A 79 -6.27 -5.20 -11.24
CA GLN A 79 -6.32 -6.37 -10.36
C GLN A 79 -5.20 -7.36 -10.74
N GLU A 80 -4.56 -7.96 -9.74
CA GLU A 80 -3.53 -8.99 -9.86
C GLU A 80 -3.90 -10.17 -8.92
N GLY A 81 -4.59 -11.18 -9.45
CA GLY A 81 -5.09 -12.29 -8.64
C GLY A 81 -6.06 -11.82 -7.55
N ASP A 82 -5.73 -12.13 -6.29
CA ASP A 82 -6.47 -11.75 -5.09
C ASP A 82 -6.17 -10.31 -4.61
N GLU A 83 -5.42 -9.52 -5.39
CA GLU A 83 -5.03 -8.18 -5.02
C GLU A 83 -5.57 -7.12 -5.98
N VAL A 84 -6.08 -6.02 -5.42
CA VAL A 84 -6.52 -4.84 -6.17
C VAL A 84 -5.55 -3.71 -5.89
N ILE A 85 -4.97 -3.15 -6.95
CA ILE A 85 -4.04 -2.03 -6.89
C ILE A 85 -4.83 -0.75 -7.16
N VAL A 86 -4.84 0.16 -6.19
CA VAL A 86 -5.53 1.44 -6.28
C VAL A 86 -4.51 2.55 -6.42
N GLN A 87 -4.70 3.42 -7.41
CA GLN A 87 -3.95 4.67 -7.51
C GLN A 87 -4.68 5.74 -6.69
N LEU A 88 -3.99 6.32 -5.71
CA LEU A 88 -4.57 7.28 -4.77
C LEU A 88 -4.48 8.71 -5.30
N SER A 89 -5.60 9.41 -5.32
CA SER A 89 -5.66 10.87 -5.40
C SER A 89 -5.36 11.49 -4.04
N GLN A 90 -5.90 10.90 -2.96
CA GLN A 90 -5.66 11.26 -1.56
C GLN A 90 -5.19 10.02 -0.80
N GLY A 91 -4.10 10.15 -0.05
CA GLY A 91 -3.42 9.03 0.58
C GLY A 91 -2.62 9.46 1.81
N PRO A 92 -1.84 8.53 2.40
CA PRO A 92 -0.91 8.85 3.48
C PRO A 92 0.09 9.92 3.07
N SER A 93 0.47 10.76 4.03
CA SER A 93 1.55 11.72 3.83
C SER A 93 2.92 11.04 3.90
N PHE A 94 3.96 11.75 3.46
CA PHE A 94 5.35 11.34 3.67
C PHE A 94 5.65 11.00 5.13
N LYS A 95 5.12 11.81 6.07
CA LYS A 95 5.30 11.61 7.51
C LYS A 95 4.70 10.28 7.97
N ASP A 96 3.52 9.94 7.49
CA ASP A 96 2.87 8.66 7.78
C ASP A 96 3.71 7.50 7.26
N MET A 97 4.21 7.60 6.01
CA MET A 97 5.05 6.57 5.41
C MET A 97 6.38 6.37 6.14
N VAL A 98 7.00 7.44 6.64
CA VAL A 98 8.22 7.36 7.46
C VAL A 98 7.93 6.67 8.79
N SER A 99 6.78 6.97 9.41
CA SER A 99 6.36 6.33 10.66
C SER A 99 6.17 4.83 10.46
N GLU A 100 5.43 4.42 9.43
CA GLU A 100 5.20 3.01 9.08
C GLU A 100 6.51 2.27 8.80
N GLN A 101 7.42 2.87 8.02
CA GLN A 101 8.73 2.28 7.74
C GLN A 101 9.53 2.04 9.03
N ARG A 102 9.52 3.01 9.95
CA ARG A 102 10.19 2.89 11.25
C ARG A 102 9.57 1.76 12.07
N HIS A 103 8.25 1.68 12.13
CA HIS A 103 7.53 0.63 12.83
C HIS A 103 7.89 -0.76 12.32
N ILE A 104 7.82 -0.98 11.00
CA ILE A 104 8.15 -2.27 10.39
C ILE A 104 9.63 -2.62 10.61
N ARG A 105 10.54 -1.65 10.47
CA ARG A 105 11.96 -1.87 10.73
C ARG A 105 12.25 -2.29 12.18
N GLN A 106 11.57 -1.67 13.15
CA GLN A 106 11.79 -1.95 14.57
C GLN A 106 11.15 -3.27 15.01
N ARG A 107 9.91 -3.55 14.57
CA ARG A 107 9.13 -4.69 15.06
C ARG A 107 9.27 -5.94 14.21
N TYR A 108 9.69 -5.80 12.96
CA TYR A 108 9.88 -6.89 12.00
C TYR A 108 11.22 -6.77 11.24
N PRO A 109 12.37 -6.72 11.96
CA PRO A 109 13.67 -6.43 11.35
C PRO A 109 14.10 -7.45 10.29
N VAL A 110 13.81 -8.74 10.49
CA VAL A 110 14.10 -9.81 9.51
C VAL A 110 13.33 -9.60 8.21
N PHE A 111 12.02 -9.29 8.31
CA PHE A 111 11.20 -8.99 7.14
C PHE A 111 11.68 -7.71 6.46
N PHE A 112 11.96 -6.65 7.22
CA PHE A 112 12.42 -5.37 6.66
C PHE A 112 13.76 -5.52 5.94
N ALA A 113 14.68 -6.33 6.46
CA ALA A 113 15.94 -6.65 5.79
C ALA A 113 15.72 -7.37 4.46
N SER A 114 14.75 -8.30 4.39
CA SER A 114 14.43 -9.02 3.15
C SER A 114 13.92 -8.11 2.02
N LEU A 115 13.30 -6.97 2.35
CA LEU A 115 12.83 -5.99 1.35
C LEU A 115 13.97 -5.33 0.56
N ARG A 116 15.22 -5.38 1.06
CA ARG A 116 16.39 -4.78 0.39
C ARG A 116 17.03 -5.69 -0.65
N VAL A 117 16.66 -6.97 -0.64
CA VAL A 117 17.23 -8.01 -1.51
C VAL A 117 16.31 -8.30 -2.71
N ALA A 118 15.08 -7.77 -2.68
CA ALA A 118 13.99 -8.05 -3.62
C ALA A 118 13.74 -6.93 -4.64
#